data_AF-A0A2N0L9F7-F1
#
_entry.id   AF-A0A2N0L9F7-F1
#
_cell.length_a   1.000
_cell.length_b   1.000
_cell.length_c   1.000
_cell.angle_alpha   90.00
_cell.angle_beta   90.00
_cell.angle_gamma   90.00
#
_symmetry.space_group_name_H-M   'P 1'
#
loop_
_entity.id
_entity.type
_entity.pdbx_description
1 polymer ?
#
loop_
_entity_poly.entity_id
_entity_poly.type
_entity_poly.pdbx_seq_one_letter_code
_entity_poly.pdbx_strand_id
1 'polypeptide(L)'
;MTQIERYSQLMKVNITKVRAEATVHFDISGSVLAGTIKAGAPKVETRYEIESPDDPAKVAAMLRNAKNGCWVRAAVANPTPFEETLTLNGKAFVPD
;
A
#
# COMPACT_ATOMS: atom_id res chain seq x y z
N MET A 1 4.35 8.21 -0.52
CA MET A 1 4.54 9.68 -0.44
C MET A 1 3.41 10.45 -1.10
N THR A 2 2.86 9.96 -2.22
CA THR A 2 1.75 10.59 -2.97
C THR A 2 0.58 11.08 -2.12
N GLN A 3 0.15 10.32 -1.11
CA GLN A 3 -0.97 10.77 -0.26
C GLN A 3 -0.57 11.88 0.71
N ILE A 4 0.64 11.86 1.28
CA ILE A 4 1.09 12.95 2.16
C ILE A 4 1.13 14.26 1.37
N GLU A 5 1.66 14.22 0.14
CA GLU A 5 1.67 15.39 -0.76
C GLU A 5 0.26 15.81 -1.20
N ARG A 6 -0.59 14.86 -1.61
CA ARG A 6 -1.96 15.18 -2.03
C ARG A 6 -2.74 15.85 -0.91
N TYR A 7 -2.71 15.29 0.29
CA TYR A 7 -3.47 15.82 1.41
C TYR A 7 -2.83 17.07 2.03
N SER A 8 -1.51 17.27 1.93
CA SER A 8 -0.88 18.54 2.31
C SER A 8 -1.41 19.70 1.45
N GLN A 9 -1.53 19.49 0.13
CA GLN A 9 -2.06 20.49 -0.81
C GLN A 9 -3.55 20.78 -0.61
N LEU A 10 -4.36 19.73 -0.36
CA LEU A 10 -5.81 19.85 -0.16
C LEU A 10 -6.14 20.52 1.18
N MET A 11 -5.40 20.20 2.24
CA MET A 11 -5.65 20.71 3.60
C MET A 11 -4.79 21.92 3.96
N LYS A 12 -4.02 22.43 2.98
CA LYS A 12 -3.13 23.60 3.13
C LYS A 12 -2.18 23.44 4.31
N VAL A 13 -1.57 22.27 4.44
CA VAL A 13 -0.52 21.98 5.43
C VAL A 13 0.84 22.11 4.78
N ASN A 14 1.72 22.94 5.36
CA ASN A 14 3.07 23.09 4.83
C ASN A 14 3.97 21.94 5.31
N ILE A 15 4.35 21.04 4.42
CA ILE A 15 5.34 19.98 4.70
C ILE A 15 6.64 20.36 4.02
N THR A 16 7.71 20.54 4.80
CA THR A 16 9.01 20.98 4.29
C THR A 16 9.92 19.81 3.93
N LYS A 17 9.75 18.67 4.59
CA LYS A 17 10.56 17.47 4.34
C LYS A 17 9.81 16.21 4.71
N VAL A 18 9.97 15.17 3.90
CA VAL A 18 9.49 13.82 4.17
C VAL A 18 10.60 12.82 3.83
N ARG A 19 10.93 11.96 4.78
CA ARG A 19 11.69 10.73 4.54
C ARG A 19 10.79 9.55 4.87
N ALA A 20 10.75 8.57 3.98
CA ALA A 20 9.96 7.37 4.16
C ALA A 20 10.82 6.14 3.91
N GLU A 21 10.64 5.13 4.75
CA GLU A 21 11.23 3.81 4.61
C GLU A 21 10.10 2.79 4.74
N ALA A 22 10.11 1.78 3.88
CA ALA A 22 9.13 0.70 3.90
C ALA A 22 9.85 -0.64 3.82
N THR A 23 9.51 -1.54 4.75
CA THR A 23 10.02 -2.91 4.81
C THR A 23 8.85 -3.86 4.68
N VAL A 24 8.91 -4.76 3.70
CA VAL A 24 7.89 -5.81 3.51
C VAL A 24 8.52 -7.15 3.81
N HIS A 25 7.87 -7.92 4.68
CA HIS A 25 8.24 -9.28 5.00
C HIS A 25 7.38 -10.19 4.14
N PHE A 26 8.02 -10.99 3.29
CA PHE A 26 7.35 -11.95 2.43
C PHE A 26 7.61 -13.36 2.94
N ASP A 27 6.62 -14.22 2.78
CA ASP A 27 6.77 -15.67 2.95
C ASP A 27 6.30 -16.40 1.69
N ILE A 28 6.84 -17.60 1.49
CA ILE A 28 6.41 -18.51 0.46
C ILE A 28 6.49 -19.94 1.00
N SER A 29 5.49 -20.74 0.68
CA SER A 29 5.40 -22.15 1.09
C SER A 29 4.83 -23.01 -0.05
N GLY A 30 4.95 -24.33 0.08
CA GLY A 30 4.46 -25.29 -0.90
C GLY A 30 5.51 -25.71 -1.94
N SER A 31 5.05 -26.34 -3.02
CA SER A 31 5.91 -26.84 -4.11
C SER A 31 5.42 -26.34 -5.46
N VAL A 32 6.36 -25.80 -6.25
CA VAL A 32 6.11 -25.35 -7.62
C VAL A 32 5.66 -26.51 -8.49
N LEU A 33 6.40 -27.63 -8.45
CA LEU A 33 6.11 -28.81 -9.28
C LEU A 33 4.79 -29.49 -8.89
N ALA A 34 4.39 -29.38 -7.62
CA ALA A 34 3.13 -29.95 -7.14
C ALA A 34 1.94 -28.96 -7.21
N GLY A 35 2.13 -27.73 -7.70
CA GLY A 35 1.05 -26.73 -7.80
C GLY A 35 0.47 -26.26 -6.46
N THR A 36 1.24 -26.35 -5.37
CA THR A 36 0.75 -26.04 -4.00
C THR A 36 1.32 -24.72 -3.44
N ILE A 37 1.87 -23.87 -4.31
CA ILE A 37 2.52 -22.62 -3.89
C ILE A 37 1.51 -21.68 -3.23
N LYS A 38 1.90 -21.16 -2.07
CA LYS A 38 1.21 -20.08 -1.37
C LYS A 38 2.22 -19.00 -1.02
N ALA A 39 1.95 -17.78 -1.45
CA ALA A 39 2.72 -16.59 -1.12
C ALA A 39 1.97 -15.74 -0.10
N GLY A 40 2.70 -15.12 0.81
CA GLY A 40 2.17 -14.22 1.82
C GLY A 40 3.05 -12.98 2.00
N ALA A 41 2.44 -11.96 2.61
CA ALA A 41 3.13 -10.76 3.06
C ALA A 41 2.70 -10.46 4.51
N PRO A 42 3.13 -11.27 5.49
CA PRO A 42 2.60 -11.25 6.85
C PRO A 42 2.81 -9.93 7.58
N LYS A 43 3.77 -9.10 7.15
CA LYS A 43 4.07 -7.83 7.79
C LYS A 43 4.56 -6.79 6.80
N VAL A 44 4.01 -5.58 6.90
CA VAL A 44 4.52 -4.38 6.24
C VAL A 44 4.81 -3.33 7.31
N GLU A 45 6.04 -2.84 7.34
CA GLU A 45 6.49 -1.79 8.24
C GLU A 45 6.78 -0.52 7.45
N THR A 46 6.37 0.62 7.99
CA THR A 46 6.66 1.92 7.39
C THR A 46 7.15 2.88 8.45
N ARG A 47 8.30 3.51 8.21
CA ARG A 47 8.87 4.56 9.06
C ARG A 47 8.85 5.87 8.28
N TYR A 48 8.34 6.93 8.92
CA TYR A 48 8.28 8.26 8.34
C TYR A 48 8.97 9.27 9.25
N GLU A 49 9.80 10.12 8.69
CA GLU A 49 10.31 11.34 9.33
C GLU A 49 9.72 12.52 8.53
N ILE A 50 9.02 13.42 9.21
CA ILE A 50 8.27 14.50 8.56
C ILE A 50 8.58 15.80 9.30
N GLU A 51 8.89 16.85 8.55
CA GLU A 51 9.11 18.20 9.08
C GLU A 51 8.02 19.14 8.54
N SER A 52 7.51 19.99 9.44
CA SER A 52 6.46 20.97 9.14
C SER A 52 6.52 22.11 10.15
N PRO A 53 6.40 23.37 9.72
CA PRO A 53 6.28 24.52 10.63
C PRO A 53 4.84 24.74 11.13
N ASP A 54 3.85 24.00 10.59
CA ASP A 54 2.44 24.16 10.96
C ASP A 54 2.15 23.54 12.34
N ASP A 55 1.01 23.93 12.93
CA ASP A 55 0.49 23.35 14.17
C ASP A 55 0.47 21.80 14.13
N PRO A 56 1.08 21.09 15.10
CA PRO A 56 1.11 19.63 15.15
C PRO A 56 -0.27 18.96 15.06
N ALA A 57 -1.33 19.56 15.61
CA ALA A 57 -2.68 19.03 15.54
C ALA A 57 -3.24 19.07 14.11
N LYS A 58 -2.92 20.15 13.37
CA LYS A 58 -3.28 20.30 11.96
C LYS A 58 -2.52 19.28 11.09
N VAL A 59 -1.21 19.13 11.33
CA VAL A 59 -0.38 18.13 10.65
C VAL A 59 -0.91 16.71 10.93
N ALA A 60 -1.24 16.39 12.19
CA ALA A 60 -1.77 15.08 12.56
C ALA A 60 -3.11 14.77 11.86
N ALA A 61 -4.01 15.76 11.74
CA ALA A 61 -5.25 15.60 10.99
C ALA A 61 -4.99 15.29 9.51
N MET A 62 -4.05 15.99 8.88
CA MET A 62 -3.64 15.72 7.50
C MET A 62 -3.03 14.34 7.33
N LEU A 63 -2.11 13.93 8.21
CA LEU A 63 -1.49 12.61 8.15
C LEU A 63 -2.48 11.47 8.37
N ARG A 64 -3.51 11.66 9.21
CA ARG A 64 -4.63 10.71 9.33
C ARG A 64 -5.37 10.55 8.00
N ASN A 65 -5.68 11.66 7.32
CA ASN A 65 -6.34 11.62 6.01
C ASN A 65 -5.44 10.97 4.95
N ALA A 66 -4.14 11.29 4.92
CA ALA A 66 -3.18 10.65 4.02
C ALA A 66 -3.08 9.14 4.24
N LYS A 67 -3.11 8.69 5.51
CA LYS A 67 -3.10 7.27 5.88
C LYS A 67 -4.36 6.55 5.42
N ASN A 68 -5.53 7.15 5.64
CA ASN A 68 -6.83 6.58 5.26
C ASN A 68 -7.05 6.60 3.75
N GLY A 69 -6.48 7.58 3.04
CA GLY A 69 -6.52 7.68 1.59
C GLY A 69 -5.47 6.83 0.85
N CYS A 70 -4.64 6.06 1.55
CA CYS A 70 -3.63 5.23 0.92
C CYS A 70 -4.24 3.94 0.35
N TRP A 71 -4.44 3.90 -0.97
CA TRP A 71 -5.02 2.74 -1.66
C TRP A 71 -4.29 1.42 -1.39
N VAL A 72 -2.95 1.40 -1.41
CA VAL A 72 -2.17 0.19 -1.10
C VAL A 72 -2.45 -0.28 0.33
N ARG A 73 -2.49 0.64 1.29
CA ARG A 73 -2.81 0.29 2.68
C ARG A 73 -4.23 -0.26 2.80
N ALA A 74 -5.19 0.33 2.09
CA ALA A 74 -6.57 -0.13 2.08
C ALA A 74 -6.72 -1.54 1.49
N ALA A 75 -6.05 -1.82 0.36
CA ALA A 75 -6.05 -3.12 -0.31
C ALA A 75 -5.32 -4.22 0.48
N VAL A 76 -4.29 -3.86 1.25
CA VAL A 76 -3.60 -4.80 2.14
C VAL A 76 -4.43 -5.08 3.40
N ALA A 77 -5.07 -4.06 3.97
CA ALA A 77 -5.87 -4.19 5.20
C ALA A 77 -7.21 -4.90 4.97
N ASN A 78 -7.78 -4.75 3.77
CA ASN A 78 -9.02 -5.39 3.37
C ASN A 78 -8.75 -6.10 2.04
N PRO A 79 -8.78 -7.44 1.99
CA PRO A 79 -8.52 -8.18 0.76
C PRO A 79 -9.44 -7.71 -0.37
N THR A 80 -8.87 -6.97 -1.32
CA THR A 80 -9.57 -6.56 -2.53
C THR A 80 -9.62 -7.76 -3.48
N PRO A 81 -10.81 -8.16 -3.98
CA PRO A 81 -10.90 -9.22 -5.00
C PRO A 81 -10.07 -8.87 -6.23
N PHE A 82 -9.27 -9.81 -6.70
CA PHE A 82 -8.62 -9.74 -8.00
C PHE A 82 -9.51 -10.48 -9.00
N GLU A 83 -9.99 -9.75 -10.01
CA GLU A 83 -10.70 -10.33 -11.14
C GLU A 83 -9.74 -10.41 -12.32
N GLU A 84 -9.55 -11.62 -12.84
CA GLU A 84 -8.67 -11.86 -13.98
C GLU A 84 -9.35 -12.74 -15.02
N THR A 85 -9.07 -12.44 -16.29
CA THR A 85 -9.48 -13.25 -17.43
C THR A 85 -8.24 -13.72 -18.16
N LEU A 86 -8.08 -15.02 -18.32
CA LEU A 86 -6.94 -15.59 -19.02
C LEU A 86 -7.34 -16.01 -20.43
N THR A 87 -6.44 -15.76 -21.38
CA THR A 87 -6.59 -16.21 -22.76
C THR A 87 -5.33 -16.98 -23.14
N LEU A 88 -5.50 -18.26 -23.48
CA LEU A 88 -4.42 -19.15 -23.89
C LEU A 88 -4.61 -19.51 -25.37
N ASN A 89 -3.64 -19.13 -26.21
CA ASN A 89 -3.67 -19.38 -27.65
C ASN A 89 -4.96 -18.89 -28.34
N GLY A 90 -5.42 -17.70 -27.97
CA GLY A 90 -6.60 -17.06 -28.55
C GLY A 90 -7.94 -17.60 -28.05
N LYS A 91 -7.95 -18.46 -27.02
CA LYS A 91 -9.16 -19.00 -26.40
C LYS A 91 -9.22 -18.63 -24.92
N ALA A 92 -10.43 -18.36 -24.42
CA ALA A 92 -10.65 -18.16 -22.98
C ALA A 92 -10.14 -19.39 -22.20
N PHE A 93 -9.45 -19.13 -21.10
CA PHE A 93 -8.80 -20.13 -20.29
C PHE A 93 -9.07 -19.81 -18.82
N VAL A 94 -9.33 -20.85 -18.03
CA VAL A 94 -9.50 -20.76 -16.57
C VAL A 94 -8.60 -21.84 -15.98
N PRO A 95 -7.54 -21.47 -15.24
CA PRO A 95 -6.75 -22.43 -14.48
C PRO A 95 -7.59 -22.95 -13.30
N ASP A 96 -7.41 -24.23 -12.98
CA ASP A 96 -8.04 -24.87 -11.80
C ASP A 96 -7.52 -24.29 -10.48
#